data_AF-A0A401FSB3-F1
#
_entry.id   AF-A0A401FSB3-F1
#
_cell.length_a   1.000
_cell.length_b   1.000
_cell.length_c   1.000
_cell.angle_alpha   90.00
_cell.angle_beta   90.00
_cell.angle_gamma   90.00
#
_symmetry.space_group_name_H-M   'P 1'
#
loop_
_entity.id
_entity.type
_entity.pdbx_description
1 polymer ?
#
loop_
_entity_poly.entity_id
_entity_poly.type
_entity_poly.pdbx_seq_one_letter_code
_entity_poly.pdbx_strand_id
1 'polypeptide(L)'
;MGNDIFDLRDMDAAVPGGVYLCQAGEQISCGACCGLYNVADVSRETLTEMLRYRTETFATVPRDVDAILAFRAAIEARENQERPFPEFHHCPYIGLIGDNMSRVGCLLHPLADGNGGVDFRGLSFYGGMACRIYFCPTCREVPQVYKEIVRAVSDDWYSHGLIVTEARMITAFFEESERRAGRPLQQADITEVPMRVKAVREFLNLKSDWPFRPATSPAPSNYFFEDRLYPRPPVRYPTANQPPSRYDILFRELESVFESPDELRRAENLMDRLFDRLA
;
A
#
# COMPACT_ATOMS: atom_id res chain seq x y z
N MET A 1 27.01 10.86 10.01
CA MET A 1 26.71 11.55 8.74
C MET A 1 25.22 11.86 8.80
N GLY A 2 24.86 13.12 8.53
CA GLY A 2 23.62 13.73 9.00
C GLY A 2 22.35 13.08 8.46
N ASN A 3 21.33 13.03 9.32
CA ASN A 3 19.96 12.66 9.01
C ASN A 3 19.43 13.43 7.78
N ASP A 4 19.46 12.81 6.60
CA ASP A 4 18.59 13.17 5.48
C ASP A 4 17.18 12.59 5.72
N ILE A 5 16.60 12.93 6.87
CA ILE A 5 15.16 12.91 7.02
C ILE A 5 14.71 14.17 6.29
N PHE A 6 14.32 14.04 5.01
CA PHE A 6 13.50 15.05 4.36
C PHE A 6 12.44 15.50 5.36
N ASP A 7 12.35 16.81 5.59
CA ASP A 7 11.30 17.31 6.46
C ASP A 7 9.98 16.88 5.85
N LEU A 8 9.26 15.97 6.53
CA LEU A 8 7.97 15.48 6.07
C LEU A 8 7.01 16.64 5.80
N ARG A 9 7.19 17.79 6.48
CA ARG A 9 6.42 19.01 6.22
C ARG A 9 6.63 19.56 4.81
N ASP A 10 7.86 19.56 4.31
CA ASP A 10 8.17 20.02 2.95
C ASP A 10 7.55 19.06 1.92
N MET A 11 7.58 17.75 2.21
CA MET A 11 6.96 16.74 1.36
C MET A 11 5.44 16.85 1.36
N ASP A 12 4.85 17.10 2.54
CA ASP A 12 3.42 17.32 2.75
C ASP A 12 2.94 18.57 1.99
N ALA A 13 3.75 19.64 1.97
CA ALA A 13 3.44 20.84 1.20
C ALA A 13 3.48 20.62 -0.33
N ALA A 14 4.28 19.65 -0.80
CA ALA A 14 4.50 19.39 -2.22
C ALA A 14 3.55 18.34 -2.83
N VAL A 15 2.76 17.63 -2.02
CA VAL A 15 1.86 16.57 -2.46
C VAL A 15 0.40 17.06 -2.52
N PRO A 16 -0.39 16.63 -3.52
CA PRO A 16 -1.83 16.85 -3.51
C PRO A 16 -2.46 16.35 -2.21
N GLY A 17 -3.36 17.15 -1.64
CA GLY A 17 -4.09 16.80 -0.42
C GLY A 17 -3.25 16.78 0.86
N GLY A 18 -2.02 17.31 0.85
CA GLY A 18 -1.31 17.77 2.05
C GLY A 18 -0.66 16.70 2.94
N VAL A 19 -0.62 15.43 2.52
CA VAL A 19 0.00 14.34 3.30
C VAL A 19 0.75 13.39 2.39
N TYR A 20 2.07 13.32 2.58
CA TYR A 20 2.96 12.46 1.82
C TYR A 20 2.97 11.04 2.41
N LEU A 21 2.70 10.04 1.57
CA LEU A 21 2.48 8.65 1.97
C LEU A 21 3.51 7.66 1.41
N CYS A 22 4.42 8.08 0.53
CA CYS A 22 5.31 7.13 -0.16
C CYS A 22 6.56 6.75 0.65
N GLN A 23 7.12 7.70 1.40
CA GLN A 23 8.28 7.54 2.30
C GLN A 23 7.95 8.27 3.60
N ALA A 24 7.04 7.69 4.38
CA ALA A 24 6.37 8.34 5.49
C ALA A 24 7.10 8.18 6.84
N GLY A 25 8.21 7.45 6.88
CA GLY A 25 9.04 7.26 8.07
C GLY A 25 10.23 6.34 7.82
N GLU A 26 10.94 5.97 8.87
CA GLU A 26 12.10 5.06 8.81
C GLU A 26 11.69 3.62 8.46
N GLN A 27 10.50 3.20 8.90
CA GLN A 27 9.94 1.87 8.63
C GLN A 27 8.68 1.91 7.76
N ILE A 28 8.18 3.11 7.47
CA ILE A 28 6.88 3.34 6.84
C ILE A 28 7.10 3.90 5.43
N SER A 29 6.74 3.11 4.42
CA SER A 29 6.90 3.46 3.02
C SER A 29 5.98 2.63 2.15
N CYS A 30 5.72 3.06 0.92
CA CYS A 30 4.88 2.34 -0.03
C CYS A 30 5.64 2.06 -1.33
N GLY A 31 5.54 0.81 -1.80
CA GLY A 31 6.11 0.35 -3.08
C GLY A 31 5.06 0.07 -4.16
N ALA A 32 3.79 0.42 -3.91
CA ALA A 32 2.68 -0.02 -4.74
C ALA A 32 2.80 0.46 -6.20
N CYS A 33 3.18 1.73 -6.44
CA CYS A 33 3.37 2.28 -7.79
C CYS A 33 4.54 1.64 -8.56
N CYS A 34 5.48 1.00 -7.86
CA CYS A 34 6.54 0.20 -8.47
C CYS A 34 6.09 -1.24 -8.78
N GLY A 35 4.81 -1.55 -8.55
CA GLY A 35 4.24 -2.88 -8.75
C GLY A 35 4.61 -3.88 -7.65
N LEU A 36 5.08 -3.44 -6.48
CA LEU A 36 5.56 -4.34 -5.41
C LEU A 36 4.59 -5.48 -5.08
N TYR A 37 3.30 -5.16 -5.05
CA TYR A 37 2.23 -6.10 -4.73
C TYR A 37 1.61 -6.76 -5.96
N ASN A 38 2.08 -6.46 -7.17
CA ASN A 38 1.62 -7.11 -8.40
C ASN A 38 2.52 -8.31 -8.73
N VAL A 39 2.52 -9.32 -7.86
CA VAL A 39 3.31 -10.55 -8.01
C VAL A 39 2.46 -11.75 -7.59
N ALA A 40 2.91 -12.96 -7.95
CA ALA A 40 2.15 -14.19 -7.67
C ALA A 40 2.00 -14.49 -6.17
N ASP A 41 3.04 -14.21 -5.38
CA ASP A 41 3.01 -14.37 -3.93
C ASP A 41 3.37 -13.04 -3.26
N VAL A 42 2.37 -12.49 -2.58
CA VAL A 42 2.38 -11.18 -1.91
C VAL A 42 2.51 -11.30 -0.40
N SER A 43 2.89 -12.48 0.11
CA SER A 43 3.24 -12.66 1.53
C SER A 43 4.41 -11.75 1.92
N ARG A 44 4.41 -11.31 3.18
CA ARG A 44 5.45 -10.41 3.69
C ARG A 44 6.83 -11.03 3.57
N GLU A 45 6.92 -12.33 3.82
CA GLU A 45 8.14 -13.12 3.77
C GLU A 45 8.73 -13.12 2.36
N THR A 46 7.94 -13.52 1.36
CA THR A 46 8.37 -13.57 -0.05
C THR A 46 8.77 -12.20 -0.58
N LEU A 47 7.99 -11.16 -0.28
CA LEU A 47 8.34 -9.79 -0.68
C LEU A 47 9.62 -9.31 0.00
N THR A 48 9.82 -9.61 1.29
CA THR A 48 11.03 -9.22 2.03
C THR A 48 12.27 -9.90 1.44
N GLU A 49 12.18 -11.19 1.13
CA GLU A 49 13.28 -11.94 0.50
C GLU A 49 13.63 -11.37 -0.87
N MET A 50 12.62 -11.12 -1.72
CA MET A 50 12.80 -10.52 -3.04
C MET A 50 13.47 -9.14 -2.96
N LEU A 51 12.95 -8.26 -2.10
CA LEU A 51 13.49 -6.90 -1.94
C LEU A 51 14.92 -6.91 -1.40
N ARG A 52 15.21 -7.77 -0.41
CA ARG A 52 16.56 -7.94 0.15
C ARG A 52 17.54 -8.42 -0.90
N TYR A 53 17.17 -9.48 -1.63
CA TYR A 53 18.01 -10.02 -2.71
C TYR A 53 18.34 -8.96 -3.75
N ARG A 54 17.35 -8.18 -4.19
CA ARG A 54 17.55 -7.07 -5.13
C ARG A 54 18.48 -6.01 -4.59
N THR A 55 18.28 -5.55 -3.35
CA THR A 55 19.14 -4.56 -2.71
C THR A 55 20.59 -5.04 -2.61
N GLU A 56 20.81 -6.24 -2.08
CA GLU A 56 22.14 -6.81 -1.89
C GLU A 56 22.84 -7.04 -3.23
N THR A 57 22.12 -7.55 -4.23
CA THR A 57 22.66 -7.74 -5.57
C THR A 57 23.02 -6.39 -6.20
N PHE A 58 22.11 -5.40 -6.15
CA PHE A 58 22.33 -4.08 -6.73
C PHE A 58 23.47 -3.33 -6.04
N ALA A 59 23.74 -3.56 -4.76
CA ALA A 59 24.89 -2.97 -4.07
C ALA A 59 26.24 -3.34 -4.72
N THR A 60 26.31 -4.47 -5.44
CA THR A 60 27.52 -4.91 -6.14
C THR A 60 27.61 -4.42 -7.59
N VAL A 61 26.55 -3.81 -8.11
CA VAL A 61 26.44 -3.39 -9.52
C VAL A 61 27.20 -2.08 -9.75
N PRO A 62 28.15 -2.01 -10.70
CA PRO A 62 28.75 -0.75 -11.11
C PRO A 62 27.69 0.30 -11.49
N ARG A 63 27.90 1.56 -11.10
CA ARG A 63 26.95 2.66 -11.36
C ARG A 63 27.12 3.26 -12.75
N ASP A 64 27.05 2.39 -13.75
CA ASP A 64 26.98 2.73 -15.16
C ASP A 64 25.73 2.11 -15.81
N VAL A 65 25.35 2.62 -16.98
CA VAL A 65 24.08 2.30 -17.63
C VAL A 65 24.00 0.82 -18.00
N ASP A 66 25.07 0.25 -18.57
CA ASP A 66 25.07 -1.13 -19.07
C ASP A 66 24.96 -2.12 -17.92
N ALA A 67 25.69 -1.89 -16.83
CA ALA A 67 25.63 -2.72 -15.63
C ALA A 67 24.25 -2.68 -14.95
N ILE A 68 23.62 -1.50 -14.87
CA ILE A 68 22.27 -1.35 -14.30
C ILE A 68 21.22 -2.05 -15.16
N LEU A 69 21.32 -1.96 -16.49
CA LEU A 69 20.41 -2.66 -17.40
C LEU A 69 20.62 -4.18 -17.35
N ALA A 70 21.87 -4.64 -17.22
CA ALA A 70 22.18 -6.05 -17.03
C ALA A 70 21.61 -6.60 -15.72
N PHE A 71 21.67 -5.82 -14.62
CA PHE A 71 21.01 -6.15 -13.37
C PHE A 71 19.50 -6.37 -13.58
N ARG A 72 18.82 -5.43 -14.25
CA ARG A 72 17.39 -5.56 -14.55
C ARG A 72 17.08 -6.86 -15.29
N ALA A 73 17.83 -7.14 -16.37
CA ALA A 73 17.62 -8.36 -17.15
C ALA A 73 17.80 -9.63 -16.30
N ALA A 74 18.78 -9.63 -15.40
CA ALA A 74 19.02 -10.75 -14.48
C ALA A 74 17.88 -10.94 -13.46
N ILE A 75 17.33 -9.84 -12.91
CA ILE A 75 16.17 -9.89 -12.01
C ILE A 75 14.92 -10.40 -12.75
N GLU A 76 14.63 -9.86 -13.93
CA GLU A 76 13.48 -10.27 -14.74
C GLU A 76 13.56 -11.74 -15.19
N ALA A 77 14.77 -12.24 -15.47
CA ALA A 77 14.98 -13.65 -15.81
C ALA A 77 14.85 -14.61 -14.61
N ARG A 78 15.15 -14.14 -13.40
CA ARG A 78 15.10 -14.95 -12.17
C ARG A 78 13.68 -15.08 -11.63
N GLU A 79 12.94 -13.99 -11.62
CA GLU A 79 11.67 -13.93 -10.90
C GLU A 79 10.51 -14.42 -11.74
N ASN A 80 9.49 -14.97 -11.08
CA ASN A 80 8.23 -15.32 -11.75
C ASN A 80 7.65 -14.04 -12.38
N GLN A 81 7.33 -14.10 -13.68
CA GLN A 81 6.74 -13.00 -14.45
C GLN A 81 5.22 -13.11 -14.57
N GLU A 82 4.58 -14.08 -13.93
CA GLU A 82 3.13 -14.11 -13.75
C GLU A 82 2.71 -12.96 -12.84
N ARG A 83 1.73 -12.18 -13.31
CA ARG A 83 1.26 -10.95 -12.66
C ARG A 83 -0.27 -11.01 -12.56
N PRO A 84 -0.85 -10.71 -11.39
CA PRO A 84 -2.29 -10.49 -11.26
C PRO A 84 -2.83 -9.46 -12.27
N PHE A 85 -2.05 -8.42 -12.57
CA PHE A 85 -2.37 -7.38 -13.55
C PHE A 85 -1.23 -7.26 -14.60
N PRO A 86 -1.35 -7.91 -15.78
CA PRO A 86 -0.29 -7.95 -16.79
C PRO A 86 0.23 -6.59 -17.29
N GLU A 87 -0.63 -5.58 -17.39
CA GLU A 87 -0.28 -4.23 -17.85
C GLU A 87 0.34 -3.37 -16.74
N PHE A 88 0.32 -3.84 -15.49
CA PHE A 88 0.93 -3.12 -14.37
C PHE A 88 2.39 -3.56 -14.21
N HIS A 89 3.30 -2.69 -14.61
CA HIS A 89 4.73 -2.96 -14.53
C HIS A 89 5.21 -3.22 -13.09
N HIS A 90 5.96 -4.31 -12.94
CA HIS A 90 6.69 -4.64 -11.72
C HIS A 90 8.15 -4.21 -11.88
N CYS A 91 8.55 -3.13 -11.20
CA CYS A 91 9.86 -2.54 -11.34
C CYS A 91 10.95 -3.45 -10.73
N PRO A 92 12.02 -3.82 -11.46
CA PRO A 92 13.11 -4.63 -10.94
C PRO A 92 14.02 -3.86 -9.97
N TYR A 93 13.89 -2.54 -9.92
CA TYR A 93 14.74 -1.64 -9.14
C TYR A 93 14.10 -1.17 -7.83
N ILE A 94 13.02 -1.81 -7.37
CA ILE A 94 12.53 -1.62 -6.00
C ILE A 94 13.28 -2.58 -5.07
N GLY A 95 13.74 -2.07 -3.93
CA GLY A 95 14.44 -2.83 -2.90
C GLY A 95 14.18 -2.25 -1.51
N LEU A 96 14.88 -2.77 -0.51
CA LEU A 96 14.98 -2.17 0.82
C LEU A 96 16.03 -1.05 0.81
N ILE A 97 15.72 0.07 1.47
CA ILE A 97 16.59 1.26 1.56
C ILE A 97 16.71 1.75 3.01
N GLY A 98 17.66 2.65 3.24
CA GLY A 98 18.00 3.20 4.55
C GLY A 98 18.95 2.28 5.33
N ASP A 99 19.61 2.84 6.34
CA ASP A 99 20.69 2.18 7.09
C ASP A 99 20.30 0.79 7.62
N ASN A 100 19.04 0.65 8.06
CA ASN A 100 18.50 -0.57 8.63
C ASN A 100 17.79 -1.47 7.61
N MET A 101 17.77 -1.10 6.31
CA MET A 101 16.98 -1.77 5.26
C MET A 101 15.53 -2.01 5.68
N SER A 102 14.94 -1.04 6.39
CA SER A 102 13.66 -1.19 7.10
C SER A 102 12.45 -0.69 6.32
N ARG A 103 12.66 -0.09 5.15
CA ARG A 103 11.60 0.46 4.29
C ARG A 103 11.89 0.19 2.82
N VAL A 104 10.84 0.21 2.00
CA VAL A 104 10.96 -0.02 0.56
C VAL A 104 11.27 1.27 -0.18
N GLY A 105 12.05 1.19 -1.26
CA GLY A 105 12.41 2.36 -2.04
C GLY A 105 13.07 2.03 -3.38
N CYS A 106 13.36 3.06 -4.15
CA CYS A 106 13.94 2.93 -5.47
C CYS A 106 15.47 2.90 -5.40
N LEU A 107 16.07 1.82 -5.89
CA LEU A 107 17.51 1.63 -5.98
C LEU A 107 18.19 2.57 -7.00
N LEU A 108 17.41 3.14 -7.92
CA LEU A 108 17.88 4.13 -8.90
C LEU A 108 17.78 5.57 -8.42
N HIS A 109 17.21 5.81 -7.23
CA HIS A 109 17.04 7.17 -6.71
C HIS A 109 18.40 7.85 -6.50
N PRO A 110 18.59 9.15 -6.77
CA PRO A 110 19.88 9.83 -6.57
C PRO A 110 20.42 9.75 -5.14
N LEU A 111 19.54 9.52 -4.18
CA LEU A 111 19.87 9.38 -2.76
C LEU A 111 20.01 7.93 -2.30
N ALA A 112 19.84 6.96 -3.21
CA ALA A 112 20.11 5.56 -2.87
C ALA A 112 21.62 5.31 -2.79
N ASP A 113 22.00 4.35 -1.95
CA ASP A 113 23.39 4.06 -1.66
C ASP A 113 24.19 3.73 -2.92
N GLY A 114 25.39 4.30 -3.00
CA GLY A 114 26.29 4.16 -4.13
C GLY A 114 25.98 5.05 -5.33
N ASN A 115 24.81 5.68 -5.43
CA ASN A 115 24.45 6.47 -6.63
C ASN A 115 25.11 7.85 -6.70
N GLY A 116 25.65 8.36 -5.59
CA GLY A 116 26.44 9.60 -5.58
C GLY A 116 25.68 10.84 -6.10
N GLY A 117 24.37 10.91 -5.89
CA GLY A 117 23.53 12.01 -6.37
C GLY A 117 23.08 11.89 -7.83
N VAL A 118 23.49 10.86 -8.55
CA VAL A 118 23.09 10.64 -9.95
C VAL A 118 21.69 10.01 -10.00
N ASP A 119 20.78 10.66 -10.71
CA ASP A 119 19.40 10.17 -10.88
C ASP A 119 19.32 9.14 -12.01
N PHE A 120 19.42 7.85 -11.65
CA PHE A 120 19.33 6.75 -12.62
C PHE A 120 17.89 6.36 -12.96
N ARG A 121 16.86 7.00 -12.39
CA ARG A 121 15.46 6.60 -12.60
C ARG A 121 15.01 6.68 -14.06
N GLY A 122 15.74 7.40 -14.92
CA GLY A 122 15.56 7.36 -16.37
C GLY A 122 15.71 5.96 -16.99
N LEU A 123 16.34 5.01 -16.30
CA LEU A 123 16.51 3.62 -16.73
C LEU A 123 15.34 2.70 -16.32
N SER A 124 14.37 3.22 -15.55
CA SER A 124 13.15 2.50 -15.19
C SER A 124 12.09 2.59 -16.30
N PHE A 125 11.12 1.68 -16.28
CA PHE A 125 10.05 1.62 -17.28
C PHE A 125 9.25 2.93 -17.40
N TYR A 126 8.85 3.53 -16.28
CA TYR A 126 8.09 4.78 -16.27
C TYR A 126 8.99 6.03 -16.44
N GLY A 127 10.30 5.89 -16.21
CA GLY A 127 11.26 6.99 -16.24
C GLY A 127 11.18 7.91 -15.01
N GLY A 128 12.21 8.75 -14.84
CA GLY A 128 12.37 9.57 -13.64
C GLY A 128 11.25 10.59 -13.39
N MET A 129 10.70 11.20 -14.45
CA MET A 129 9.65 12.21 -14.31
C MET A 129 8.35 11.60 -13.80
N ALA A 130 7.88 10.51 -14.41
CA ALA A 130 6.64 9.84 -13.99
C ALA A 130 6.75 9.34 -12.53
N CYS A 131 7.87 8.73 -12.16
CA CYS A 131 8.13 8.29 -10.79
C CYS A 131 8.18 9.45 -9.78
N ARG A 132 8.52 10.67 -10.21
CA ARG A 132 8.60 11.85 -9.34
C ARG A 132 7.25 12.53 -9.11
N ILE A 133 6.38 12.56 -10.11
CA ILE A 133 5.16 13.38 -10.09
C ILE A 133 3.88 12.56 -9.88
N TYR A 134 3.95 11.24 -10.00
CA TYR A 134 2.77 10.39 -9.81
C TYR A 134 2.41 10.29 -8.32
N PHE A 135 1.13 10.51 -8.04
CA PHE A 135 0.52 10.32 -6.72
C PHE A 135 -0.75 9.49 -6.90
N CYS A 136 -0.93 8.48 -6.05
CA CYS A 136 -2.11 7.60 -6.11
C CYS A 136 -3.40 8.36 -5.72
N PRO A 137 -4.59 7.81 -6.03
CA PRO A 137 -5.86 8.43 -5.69
C PRO A 137 -5.98 8.82 -4.22
N THR A 138 -5.42 8.04 -3.30
CA THR A 138 -5.43 8.36 -1.86
C THR A 138 -4.86 9.74 -1.55
N CYS A 139 -3.72 10.12 -2.15
CA CYS A 139 -3.16 11.45 -1.92
C CYS A 139 -4.16 12.57 -2.30
N ARG A 140 -4.89 12.39 -3.41
CA ARG A 140 -5.76 13.41 -4.01
C ARG A 140 -7.16 13.45 -3.40
N GLU A 141 -7.75 12.29 -3.15
CA GLU A 141 -9.19 12.12 -2.89
C GLU A 141 -9.50 11.89 -1.41
N VAL A 142 -8.59 11.25 -0.67
CA VAL A 142 -8.84 10.92 0.73
C VAL A 142 -8.61 12.16 1.61
N PRO A 143 -9.55 12.47 2.53
CA PRO A 143 -9.40 13.57 3.49
C PRO A 143 -8.06 13.56 4.23
N GLN A 144 -7.51 14.76 4.44
CA GLN A 144 -6.21 14.94 5.11
C GLN A 144 -6.11 14.20 6.44
N VAL A 145 -7.13 14.34 7.30
CA VAL A 145 -7.14 13.71 8.64
C VAL A 145 -7.08 12.18 8.57
N TYR A 146 -7.70 11.54 7.57
CA TYR A 146 -7.65 10.09 7.40
C TYR A 146 -6.24 9.63 7.01
N LYS A 147 -5.58 10.38 6.11
CA LYS A 147 -4.18 10.11 5.72
C LYS A 147 -3.23 10.29 6.88
N GLU A 148 -3.42 11.33 7.70
CA GLU A 148 -2.65 11.60 8.91
C GLU A 148 -2.79 10.48 9.94
N ILE A 149 -4.01 9.95 10.14
CA ILE A 149 -4.26 8.81 11.01
C ILE A 149 -3.57 7.56 10.46
N VAL A 150 -3.78 7.21 9.19
CA VAL A 150 -3.15 6.04 8.56
C VAL A 150 -1.63 6.12 8.67
N ARG A 151 -1.04 7.27 8.38
CA ARG A 151 0.41 7.49 8.51
C ARG A 151 0.88 7.33 9.95
N ALA A 152 0.18 7.90 10.92
CA ALA A 152 0.58 7.86 12.33
C ALA A 152 0.43 6.48 12.97
N VAL A 153 -0.57 5.69 12.55
CA VAL A 153 -0.82 4.36 13.12
C VAL A 153 -0.08 3.23 12.42
N SER A 154 0.44 3.44 11.21
CA SER A 154 1.19 2.43 10.47
C SER A 154 2.51 2.08 11.18
N ASP A 155 2.82 0.79 11.28
CA ASP A 155 4.06 0.32 11.93
C ASP A 155 5.15 -0.07 10.91
N ASP A 156 4.77 -0.54 9.72
CA ASP A 156 5.71 -1.05 8.73
C ASP A 156 5.28 -0.80 7.29
N TRP A 157 6.22 -0.97 6.36
CA TRP A 157 6.02 -0.77 4.93
C TRP A 157 5.04 -1.75 4.30
N TYR A 158 4.87 -2.95 4.87
CA TYR A 158 4.07 -4.01 4.27
C TYR A 158 2.59 -3.66 4.38
N SER A 159 2.08 -3.51 5.61
CA SER A 159 0.69 -3.16 5.85
C SER A 159 0.38 -1.75 5.34
N HIS A 160 1.31 -0.80 5.51
CA HIS A 160 1.16 0.56 5.00
C HIS A 160 1.03 0.59 3.47
N GLY A 161 1.94 -0.05 2.74
CA GLY A 161 1.90 -0.01 1.29
C GLY A 161 0.73 -0.79 0.68
N LEU A 162 0.23 -1.83 1.36
CA LEU A 162 -1.00 -2.54 0.96
C LEU A 162 -2.24 -1.65 1.07
N ILE A 163 -2.35 -0.85 2.14
CA ILE A 163 -3.55 -0.04 2.39
C ILE A 163 -3.50 1.34 1.72
N VAL A 164 -2.33 1.95 1.52
CA VAL A 164 -2.23 3.34 1.05
C VAL A 164 -2.83 3.56 -0.33
N THR A 165 -2.97 2.54 -1.17
CA THR A 165 -3.64 2.68 -2.48
C THR A 165 -5.14 2.39 -2.44
N GLU A 166 -5.68 2.01 -1.27
CA GLU A 166 -7.07 1.63 -1.04
C GLU A 166 -7.95 2.84 -0.68
N ALA A 167 -7.96 3.86 -1.54
CA ALA A 167 -8.64 5.13 -1.27
C ALA A 167 -10.09 4.95 -0.82
N ARG A 168 -10.86 4.10 -1.51
CA ARG A 168 -12.27 3.83 -1.19
C ARG A 168 -12.45 3.07 0.12
N MET A 169 -11.54 2.15 0.44
CA MET A 169 -11.58 1.37 1.68
C MET A 169 -11.28 2.27 2.89
N ILE A 170 -10.24 3.10 2.78
CA ILE A 170 -9.85 4.07 3.81
C ILE A 170 -11.00 5.05 4.07
N THR A 171 -11.55 5.65 3.01
CA THR A 171 -12.66 6.61 3.12
C THR A 171 -13.88 5.96 3.78
N ALA A 172 -14.33 4.79 3.30
CA ALA A 172 -15.51 4.13 3.85
C ALA A 172 -15.37 3.76 5.34
N PHE A 173 -14.17 3.37 5.77
CA PHE A 173 -13.91 3.02 7.17
C PHE A 173 -14.00 4.24 8.09
N PHE A 174 -13.35 5.34 7.71
CA PHE A 174 -13.37 6.53 8.56
C PHE A 174 -14.68 7.30 8.49
N GLU A 175 -15.38 7.32 7.35
CA GLU A 175 -16.75 7.86 7.27
C GLU A 175 -17.73 7.10 8.17
N GLU A 176 -17.64 5.76 8.23
CA GLU A 176 -18.44 4.98 9.17
C GLU A 176 -18.09 5.28 10.63
N SER A 177 -16.81 5.53 10.91
CA SER A 177 -16.34 5.93 12.25
C SER A 177 -16.89 7.30 12.65
N GLU A 178 -16.83 8.29 11.75
CA GLU A 178 -17.42 9.62 11.95
C GLU A 178 -18.94 9.55 12.13
N ARG A 179 -19.62 8.74 11.32
CA ARG A 179 -21.07 8.52 11.41
C ARG A 179 -21.47 7.99 12.79
N ARG A 180 -20.69 7.06 13.36
CA ARG A 180 -20.93 6.51 14.70
C ARG A 180 -20.60 7.51 15.81
N ALA A 181 -19.53 8.28 15.64
CA ALA A 181 -19.16 9.35 16.57
C ALA A 181 -20.11 10.56 16.53
N GLY A 182 -20.87 10.71 15.43
CA GLY A 182 -21.77 11.85 15.20
C GLY A 182 -21.04 13.17 14.91
N ARG A 183 -19.74 13.11 14.57
CA ARG A 183 -18.91 14.28 14.27
C ARG A 183 -17.71 13.90 13.40
N PRO A 184 -17.07 14.88 12.73
CA PRO A 184 -15.79 14.66 12.08
C PRO A 184 -14.71 14.17 13.04
N LEU A 185 -13.83 13.31 12.54
CA LEU A 185 -12.68 12.80 13.28
C LEU A 185 -11.55 13.84 13.30
N GLN A 186 -10.81 13.82 14.39
CA GLN A 186 -9.50 14.45 14.53
C GLN A 186 -8.45 13.37 14.70
N GLN A 187 -7.20 13.66 14.33
CA GLN A 187 -6.11 12.69 14.47
C GLN A 187 -5.98 12.16 15.91
N ALA A 188 -6.07 13.06 16.89
CA ALA A 188 -5.98 12.76 18.32
C ALA A 188 -7.07 11.79 18.82
N ASP A 189 -8.24 11.76 18.17
CA ASP A 189 -9.31 10.81 18.52
C ASP A 189 -8.85 9.37 18.44
N ILE A 190 -7.86 9.10 17.58
CA ILE A 190 -7.27 7.78 17.37
C ILE A 190 -5.92 7.68 18.06
N THR A 191 -5.00 8.60 17.78
CA THR A 191 -3.57 8.44 18.11
C THR A 191 -3.28 8.53 19.61
N GLU A 192 -4.13 9.19 20.39
CA GLU A 192 -3.94 9.33 21.85
C GLU A 192 -4.54 8.16 22.65
N VAL A 193 -5.32 7.28 22.00
CA VAL A 193 -6.01 6.16 22.66
C VAL A 193 -5.44 4.84 22.15
N PRO A 194 -4.62 4.11 22.94
CA PRO A 194 -3.94 2.89 22.48
C PRO A 194 -4.86 1.81 21.91
N MET A 195 -6.08 1.69 22.44
CA MET A 195 -7.08 0.74 21.93
C MET A 195 -7.54 1.10 20.51
N ARG A 196 -7.72 2.39 20.22
CA ARG A 196 -8.15 2.88 18.90
C ARG A 196 -7.03 2.75 17.88
N VAL A 197 -5.79 3.04 18.27
CA VAL A 197 -4.60 2.73 17.45
C VAL A 197 -4.57 1.26 17.05
N LYS A 198 -4.77 0.34 18.02
CA LYS A 198 -4.83 -1.11 17.74
C LYS A 198 -5.98 -1.47 16.79
N ALA A 199 -7.17 -0.90 17.00
CA ALA A 199 -8.30 -1.15 16.12
C ALA A 199 -8.05 -0.68 14.68
N VAL A 200 -7.45 0.50 14.48
CA VAL A 200 -7.08 0.96 13.13
C VAL A 200 -6.01 0.06 12.51
N ARG A 201 -4.98 -0.36 13.27
CA ARG A 201 -3.96 -1.31 12.77
C ARG A 201 -4.55 -2.65 12.35
N GLU A 202 -5.46 -3.19 13.15
CA GLU A 202 -6.19 -4.41 12.78
C GLU A 202 -6.99 -4.21 11.48
N PHE A 203 -7.61 -3.04 11.29
CA PHE A 203 -8.25 -2.69 10.03
C PHE A 203 -7.27 -2.65 8.84
N LEU A 204 -6.10 -2.00 8.98
CA LEU A 204 -5.10 -1.96 7.90
C LEU A 204 -4.65 -3.39 7.51
N ASN A 205 -4.49 -4.26 8.49
CA ASN A 205 -4.09 -5.66 8.29
C ASN A 205 -5.19 -6.54 7.68
N LEU A 206 -6.46 -6.10 7.67
CA LEU A 206 -7.49 -6.85 6.93
C LEU A 206 -7.16 -6.97 5.46
N LYS A 207 -6.35 -6.07 4.89
CA LYS A 207 -5.96 -6.21 3.50
C LYS A 207 -5.21 -7.52 3.25
N SER A 208 -4.29 -7.93 4.12
CA SER A 208 -3.64 -9.24 4.02
C SER A 208 -4.50 -10.37 4.56
N ASP A 209 -5.18 -10.14 5.69
CA ASP A 209 -5.68 -11.23 6.54
C ASP A 209 -7.18 -11.56 6.34
N TRP A 210 -7.84 -10.93 5.36
CA TRP A 210 -9.28 -11.10 5.16
C TRP A 210 -9.68 -12.55 4.82
N PRO A 211 -10.46 -13.23 5.69
CA PRO A 211 -10.71 -14.66 5.54
C PRO A 211 -11.85 -14.97 4.56
N PHE A 212 -12.62 -13.98 4.12
CA PHE A 212 -13.76 -14.14 3.20
C PHE A 212 -13.39 -13.78 1.76
N ARG A 213 -12.09 -13.77 1.45
CA ARG A 213 -11.57 -13.60 0.10
C ARG A 213 -11.44 -14.97 -0.58
N PRO A 214 -11.92 -15.14 -1.82
CA PRO A 214 -11.69 -16.38 -2.54
C PRO A 214 -10.21 -16.52 -2.94
N ALA A 215 -9.69 -17.75 -2.93
CA ALA A 215 -8.30 -18.03 -3.32
C ALA A 215 -7.94 -17.63 -4.77
N THR A 216 -8.94 -17.44 -5.64
CA THR A 216 -8.75 -16.99 -7.02
C THR A 216 -8.68 -15.46 -7.16
N SER A 217 -8.86 -14.72 -6.07
CA SER A 217 -8.82 -13.25 -6.09
C SER A 217 -7.39 -12.76 -6.35
N PRO A 218 -7.20 -11.70 -7.15
CA PRO A 218 -5.90 -11.03 -7.27
C PRO A 218 -5.49 -10.31 -5.97
N ALA A 219 -6.42 -10.05 -5.04
CA ALA A 219 -6.12 -9.38 -3.79
C ALA A 219 -5.22 -10.27 -2.88
N PRO A 220 -4.30 -9.67 -2.09
CA PRO A 220 -4.26 -8.27 -1.68
C PRO A 220 -3.70 -7.27 -2.70
N SER A 221 -3.25 -7.70 -3.88
CA SER A 221 -2.89 -6.80 -4.98
C SER A 221 -4.01 -5.81 -5.29
N ASN A 222 -3.64 -4.60 -5.68
CA ASN A 222 -4.57 -3.53 -6.02
C ASN A 222 -4.15 -2.83 -7.31
N TYR A 223 -5.09 -2.66 -8.22
CA TYR A 223 -4.93 -1.86 -9.43
C TYR A 223 -5.67 -0.54 -9.24
N PHE A 224 -4.92 0.51 -8.89
CA PHE A 224 -5.46 1.81 -8.47
C PHE A 224 -5.35 2.91 -9.54
N PHE A 225 -4.99 2.56 -10.78
CA PHE A 225 -4.97 3.53 -11.87
C PHE A 225 -6.39 3.92 -12.28
N GLU A 226 -6.58 5.20 -12.60
CA GLU A 226 -7.89 5.79 -12.88
C GLU A 226 -8.45 5.43 -14.27
N ASP A 227 -7.74 4.63 -15.07
CA ASP A 227 -8.18 4.14 -16.38
C ASP A 227 -9.25 3.04 -16.29
N ARG A 228 -9.48 2.50 -15.07
CA ARG A 228 -10.50 1.48 -14.74
C ARG A 228 -10.35 0.17 -15.50
N LEU A 229 -9.13 -0.20 -15.89
CA LEU A 229 -8.88 -1.47 -16.59
C LEU A 229 -9.28 -2.70 -15.75
N TYR A 230 -9.07 -2.62 -14.44
CA TYR A 230 -9.35 -3.70 -13.48
C TYR A 230 -10.31 -3.24 -12.37
N PRO A 231 -11.62 -3.13 -12.66
CA PRO A 231 -12.58 -2.72 -11.64
C PRO A 231 -12.77 -3.83 -10.59
N ARG A 232 -12.93 -3.45 -9.32
CA ARG A 232 -13.24 -4.43 -8.28
C ARG A 232 -14.59 -5.12 -8.53
N PRO A 233 -14.66 -6.46 -8.41
CA PRO A 233 -15.91 -7.19 -8.55
C PRO A 233 -16.92 -6.77 -7.46
N PRO A 234 -18.23 -6.90 -7.70
CA PRO A 234 -19.23 -6.73 -6.66
C PRO A 234 -19.11 -7.84 -5.59
N VAL A 235 -19.57 -7.56 -4.37
CA VAL A 235 -19.65 -8.55 -3.30
C VAL A 235 -20.61 -9.67 -3.69
N ARG A 236 -20.19 -10.93 -3.51
CA ARG A 236 -21.10 -12.08 -3.68
C ARG A 236 -21.76 -12.39 -2.34
N TYR A 237 -23.04 -12.05 -2.24
CA TYR A 237 -23.87 -12.34 -1.08
C TYR A 237 -24.50 -13.75 -1.15
N PRO A 238 -24.87 -14.35 0.01
CA PRO A 238 -25.40 -15.72 0.06
C PRO A 238 -26.75 -15.90 -0.64
N THR A 239 -27.55 -14.83 -0.73
CA THR A 239 -28.86 -14.87 -1.40
C THR A 239 -28.97 -13.75 -2.43
N ALA A 240 -29.56 -14.03 -3.59
CA ALA A 240 -29.61 -13.09 -4.71
C ALA A 240 -30.46 -11.81 -4.45
N ASN A 241 -31.36 -11.86 -3.47
CA ASN A 241 -32.36 -10.81 -3.22
C ASN A 241 -32.23 -10.15 -1.83
N GLN A 242 -31.19 -10.46 -1.05
CA GLN A 242 -30.98 -9.73 0.20
C GLN A 242 -30.44 -8.32 -0.08
N PRO A 243 -30.78 -7.33 0.76
CA PRO A 243 -30.13 -6.03 0.69
C PRO A 243 -28.62 -6.19 0.95
N PRO A 244 -27.77 -5.34 0.33
CA PRO A 244 -26.35 -5.27 0.66
C PRO A 244 -26.14 -4.99 2.15
N SER A 245 -25.01 -5.46 2.68
CA SER A 245 -24.59 -5.12 4.04
C SER A 245 -24.35 -3.61 4.16
N ARG A 246 -24.48 -3.06 5.37
CA ARG A 246 -24.03 -1.69 5.66
C ARG A 246 -22.53 -1.49 5.38
N TYR A 247 -21.76 -2.59 5.32
CA TYR A 247 -20.34 -2.59 4.99
C TYR A 247 -20.05 -2.95 3.53
N ASP A 248 -21.01 -2.86 2.61
CA ASP A 248 -20.86 -3.27 1.22
C ASP A 248 -19.61 -2.70 0.54
N ILE A 249 -19.31 -1.40 0.76
CA ILE A 249 -18.10 -0.78 0.19
C ILE A 249 -16.84 -1.46 0.73
N LEU A 250 -16.73 -1.65 2.06
CA LEU A 250 -15.57 -2.33 2.66
C LEU A 250 -15.44 -3.76 2.19
N PHE A 251 -16.54 -4.52 2.14
CA PHE A 251 -16.55 -5.89 1.66
C PHE A 251 -16.17 -5.98 0.18
N ARG A 252 -16.54 -4.99 -0.63
CA ARG A 252 -16.14 -4.90 -2.03
C ARG A 252 -14.64 -4.65 -2.17
N GLU A 253 -14.08 -3.71 -1.41
CA GLU A 253 -12.64 -3.42 -1.44
C GLU A 253 -11.77 -4.57 -0.91
N LEU A 254 -12.35 -5.41 -0.05
CA LEU A 254 -11.75 -6.65 0.44
C LEU A 254 -11.98 -7.86 -0.49
N GLU A 255 -12.72 -7.67 -1.60
CA GLU A 255 -13.11 -8.71 -2.57
C GLU A 255 -13.83 -9.90 -1.92
N SER A 256 -14.82 -9.58 -1.09
CA SER A 256 -15.51 -10.56 -0.27
C SER A 256 -16.48 -11.44 -1.06
N VAL A 257 -16.47 -12.73 -0.73
CA VAL A 257 -17.46 -13.71 -1.14
C VAL A 257 -17.98 -14.40 0.11
N PHE A 258 -19.30 -14.48 0.25
CA PHE A 258 -19.95 -15.15 1.37
C PHE A 258 -20.79 -16.32 0.86
N GLU A 259 -20.44 -17.53 1.29
CA GLU A 259 -21.14 -18.75 0.87
C GLU A 259 -22.39 -19.03 1.71
N SER A 260 -22.47 -18.44 2.91
CA SER A 260 -23.63 -18.61 3.79
C SER A 260 -23.95 -17.35 4.59
N PRO A 261 -25.20 -17.22 5.08
CA PRO A 261 -25.58 -16.14 5.99
C PRO A 261 -24.72 -16.07 7.26
N ASP A 262 -24.16 -17.20 7.71
CA ASP A 262 -23.24 -17.22 8.85
C ASP A 262 -21.90 -16.56 8.54
N GLU A 263 -21.36 -16.71 7.33
CA GLU A 263 -20.13 -16.03 6.93
C GLU A 263 -20.31 -14.52 6.89
N LEU A 264 -21.41 -14.07 6.28
CA LEU A 264 -21.76 -12.66 6.25
C LEU A 264 -21.88 -12.10 7.67
N ARG A 265 -22.61 -12.78 8.56
CA ARG A 265 -22.70 -12.37 9.98
C ARG A 265 -21.32 -12.30 10.65
N ARG A 266 -20.44 -13.27 10.40
CA ARG A 266 -19.07 -13.25 10.95
C ARG A 266 -18.27 -12.05 10.45
N ALA A 267 -18.38 -11.71 9.17
CA ALA A 267 -17.72 -10.55 8.58
C ALA A 267 -18.27 -9.23 9.13
N GLU A 268 -19.58 -9.10 9.29
CA GLU A 268 -20.24 -7.93 9.89
C GLU A 268 -19.83 -7.77 11.35
N ASN A 269 -19.83 -8.85 12.14
CA ASN A 269 -19.38 -8.83 13.53
C ASN A 269 -17.91 -8.45 13.67
N LEU A 270 -17.06 -8.83 12.70
CA LEU A 270 -15.66 -8.42 12.69
C LEU A 270 -15.56 -6.89 12.54
N MET A 271 -16.29 -6.31 11.58
CA MET A 271 -16.36 -4.86 11.38
C MET A 271 -16.94 -4.13 12.59
N ASP A 272 -18.04 -4.65 13.16
CA ASP A 272 -18.64 -4.07 14.37
C ASP A 272 -17.66 -4.01 15.53
N ARG A 273 -16.92 -5.09 15.79
CA ARG A 273 -15.89 -5.08 16.85
C ARG A 273 -14.76 -4.07 16.60
N LEU A 274 -14.43 -3.76 15.34
CA LEU A 274 -13.48 -2.69 15.04
C LEU A 274 -14.09 -1.33 15.39
N PHE A 275 -15.30 -1.06 14.90
CA PHE A 275 -15.96 0.22 15.11
C PHE A 275 -16.37 0.48 16.56
N ASP A 276 -16.78 -0.55 17.30
CA ASP A 276 -17.13 -0.43 18.72
C ASP A 276 -15.92 -0.04 19.58
N ARG A 277 -14.69 -0.38 19.13
CA ARG A 277 -13.46 0.09 19.77
C ARG A 277 -13.05 1.49 19.34
N LEU A 278 -13.65 2.04 18.28
CA LEU A 278 -13.43 3.41 17.82
C LEU A 278 -14.42 4.41 18.41
N ALA A 279 -15.59 3.94 18.83
CA ALA A 279 -16.62 4.73 19.52
C ALA A 279 -16.13 5.33 20.86
#